data_AF-A0A7D4A235-F1
#
_entry.id   AF-A0A7D4A235-F1
#
_cell.length_a   1.000
_cell.length_b   1.000
_cell.length_c   1.000
_cell.angle_alpha   90.00
_cell.angle_beta   90.00
_cell.angle_gamma   90.00
#
_symmetry.space_group_name_H-M   'P 1'
#
loop_
_entity.id
_entity.type
_entity.pdbx_description
1 polymer ?
#
loop_
_entity_poly.entity_id
_entity_poly.type
_entity_poly.pdbx_seq_one_letter_code
_entity_poly.pdbx_strand_id
1 'polypeptide(L)'
;MAAEAGGGAVAGGTVPGREAVLYEDTGAYQDGNALAGPLSEVFGVDVTLAAVRCTECGLAGPLPGLHVYMRAPGAVARCPGCEHVVLRLVIGDGTAWLDLRGTVGLRVPLA
;
A
#
# COMPACT_ATOMS: atom_id res chain seq x y z
N MET A 1 -11.07 32.50 -10.90
CA MET A 1 -10.68 32.34 -9.49
C MET A 1 -9.55 31.33 -9.45
N ALA A 2 -8.32 31.82 -9.46
CA ALA A 2 -7.12 31.03 -9.24
C ALA A 2 -6.92 30.89 -7.72
N ALA A 3 -6.53 29.71 -7.26
CA ALA A 3 -6.06 29.49 -5.89
C ALA A 3 -4.63 28.95 -5.98
N GLU A 4 -3.75 29.57 -5.20
CA GLU A 4 -2.30 29.51 -5.31
C GLU A 4 -1.72 28.28 -4.60
N ALA A 5 -0.72 27.65 -5.22
CA ALA A 5 0.06 26.58 -4.61
C ALA A 5 1.28 27.17 -3.90
N GLY A 6 1.17 27.37 -2.58
CA GLY A 6 2.29 27.75 -1.73
C GLY A 6 3.10 26.53 -1.30
N GLY A 7 4.12 26.15 -2.08
CA GLY A 7 5.11 25.14 -1.69
C GLY A 7 6.24 25.76 -0.87
N GLY A 8 6.26 25.51 0.44
CA GLY A 8 7.36 25.92 1.31
C GLY A 8 8.59 25.04 1.10
N ALA A 9 9.67 25.63 0.60
CA ALA A 9 10.97 24.96 0.45
C ALA A 9 11.57 24.62 1.83
N VAL A 10 11.97 23.37 2.03
CA VAL A 10 12.85 22.99 3.14
C VAL A 10 14.30 23.05 2.68
N ALA A 11 15.10 23.91 3.30
CA ALA A 11 16.52 24.03 3.00
C ALA A 11 17.26 22.78 3.51
N GLY A 12 17.74 21.93 2.60
CA GLY A 12 18.72 20.89 2.92
C GLY A 12 20.00 21.54 3.45
N GLY A 13 20.49 21.07 4.59
CA GLY A 13 21.65 21.65 5.27
C GLY A 13 22.94 21.58 4.43
N THR A 14 23.70 22.68 4.43
CA THR A 14 24.95 22.81 3.67
C THR A 14 26.10 22.03 4.34
N VAL A 15 26.76 21.14 3.60
CA VAL A 15 28.07 20.57 3.97
C VAL A 15 29.16 21.39 3.25
N PRO A 16 30.16 21.97 3.94
CA PRO A 16 31.18 22.79 3.29
C PRO A 16 32.12 21.94 2.40
N GLY A 17 32.39 22.40 1.17
CA GLY A 17 33.45 21.85 0.31
C GLY A 17 33.02 20.83 -0.76
N ARG A 18 31.71 20.65 -0.98
CA ARG A 18 31.20 19.94 -2.17
C ARG A 18 30.43 20.93 -3.04
N GLU A 19 30.81 21.05 -4.30
CA GLU A 19 30.01 21.74 -5.31
C GLU A 19 28.56 21.26 -5.22
N ALA A 20 27.60 22.20 -5.20
CA ALA A 20 26.19 21.88 -5.15
C ALA A 20 25.83 21.18 -6.47
N VAL A 21 25.84 19.85 -6.47
CA VAL A 21 25.18 19.08 -7.52
C VAL A 21 23.68 19.32 -7.31
N LEU A 22 23.14 20.29 -8.03
CA LEU A 22 21.70 20.45 -8.19
C LEU A 22 21.22 19.23 -8.96
N TYR A 23 20.67 18.24 -8.26
CA TYR A 23 19.86 17.24 -8.93
C TYR A 23 18.53 17.94 -9.24
N GLU A 24 18.33 18.36 -10.49
CA GLU A 24 17.00 18.71 -10.98
C GLU A 24 16.20 17.41 -11.11
N ASP A 25 15.75 16.87 -9.97
CA ASP A 25 14.61 15.97 -9.98
C ASP A 25 13.35 16.83 -10.14
N THR A 26 13.08 17.21 -11.39
CA THR A 26 11.82 17.84 -11.77
C THR A 26 10.77 16.79 -12.13
N GLY A 27 10.81 15.62 -11.50
CA GLY A 27 9.66 14.73 -11.44
C GLY A 27 8.56 15.37 -10.60
N ALA A 28 7.71 16.20 -11.22
CA ALA A 28 6.57 16.79 -10.54
C ALA A 28 5.71 15.69 -9.90
N TYR A 29 5.61 15.70 -8.57
CA TYR A 29 4.73 14.77 -7.83
C TYR A 29 3.30 14.93 -8.35
N GLN A 30 2.68 13.80 -8.68
CA GLN A 30 1.27 13.74 -9.06
C GLN A 30 0.44 13.39 -7.83
N ASP A 31 -0.75 13.98 -7.72
CA ASP A 31 -1.68 13.60 -6.66
C ASP A 31 -2.17 12.15 -6.84
N GLY A 32 -2.78 11.59 -5.79
CA GLY A 32 -3.20 10.19 -5.76
C GLY A 32 -4.19 9.80 -6.86
N ASN A 33 -4.89 10.74 -7.49
CA ASN A 33 -5.81 10.43 -8.60
C ASN A 33 -5.08 9.91 -9.83
N ALA A 34 -3.77 10.17 -9.97
CA ALA A 34 -2.95 9.56 -11.03
C ALA A 34 -2.94 8.03 -10.99
N LEU A 35 -3.25 7.43 -9.82
CA LEU A 35 -3.37 5.98 -9.66
C LEU A 35 -4.72 5.40 -10.09
N ALA A 36 -5.70 6.22 -10.50
CA ALA A 36 -7.04 5.75 -10.83
C ALA A 36 -7.03 4.65 -11.92
N GLY A 37 -6.26 4.83 -12.99
CA GLY A 37 -6.09 3.82 -14.03
C GLY A 37 -5.41 2.54 -13.50
N PRO A 38 -4.16 2.63 -13.01
CA PRO A 38 -3.43 1.48 -12.49
C PRO A 38 -4.18 0.69 -11.39
N LEU A 39 -4.83 1.37 -10.44
CA LEU A 39 -5.59 0.70 -9.38
C LEU A 39 -6.87 0.07 -9.90
N SER A 40 -7.51 0.65 -10.93
CA SER A 40 -8.67 0.01 -11.57
C SER A 40 -8.30 -1.33 -12.21
N GLU A 41 -7.08 -1.48 -12.73
CA GLU A 41 -6.58 -2.76 -13.26
C GLU A 41 -6.30 -3.75 -12.12
N VAL A 42 -5.63 -3.31 -11.05
CA VAL A 42 -5.27 -4.15 -9.89
C VAL A 42 -6.51 -4.62 -9.11
N PHE A 43 -7.54 -3.80 -8.98
CA PHE A 43 -8.78 -4.17 -8.28
C PHE A 43 -9.86 -4.74 -9.20
N GLY A 44 -9.67 -4.66 -10.53
CA GLY A 44 -10.53 -5.32 -11.51
C GLY A 44 -10.29 -6.83 -11.62
N VAL A 45 -9.18 -7.32 -11.08
CA VAL A 45 -8.82 -8.74 -11.03
C VAL A 45 -9.25 -9.42 -9.73
N ASP A 46 -9.32 -10.75 -9.74
CA ASP A 46 -9.63 -11.54 -8.55
C ASP A 46 -8.46 -11.49 -7.56
N VAL A 47 -8.57 -10.60 -6.57
CA VAL A 47 -7.57 -10.38 -5.51
C VAL A 47 -7.40 -11.62 -4.62
N THR A 48 -8.30 -12.60 -4.66
CA THR A 48 -8.09 -13.88 -3.95
C THR A 48 -6.93 -14.69 -4.52
N LEU A 49 -6.47 -14.38 -5.74
CA LEU A 49 -5.27 -14.96 -6.34
C LEU A 49 -3.98 -14.23 -5.95
N ALA A 50 -4.06 -13.16 -5.15
CA ALA A 50 -2.89 -12.41 -4.75
C ALA A 50 -1.94 -13.24 -3.87
N ALA A 51 -0.64 -12.96 -3.97
CA ALA A 51 0.34 -13.41 -2.99
C ALA A 51 0.59 -12.31 -1.95
N VAL A 52 0.66 -12.72 -0.68
CA VAL A 52 0.96 -11.87 0.47
C VAL A 52 2.35 -12.21 1.00
N ARG A 53 3.01 -11.25 1.64
CA ARG A 53 4.22 -11.49 2.43
C ARG A 53 4.04 -10.92 3.83
N CYS A 54 4.18 -11.77 4.85
CA CYS A 54 4.04 -11.40 6.26
C CYS A 54 5.17 -10.45 6.68
N THR A 55 4.83 -9.35 7.34
CA THR A 55 5.81 -8.38 7.87
C THR A 55 6.63 -8.93 9.03
N GLU A 56 6.09 -9.87 9.80
CA GLU A 56 6.72 -10.42 11.00
C GLU A 56 7.76 -11.49 10.67
N CYS A 57 7.35 -12.57 9.99
CA CYS A 57 8.23 -13.72 9.72
C CYS A 57 8.74 -13.79 8.27
N GLY A 58 8.29 -12.88 7.40
CA GLY A 58 8.67 -12.85 6.00
C GLY A 58 8.07 -13.96 5.12
N LEU A 59 7.26 -14.87 5.68
CA LEU A 59 6.60 -15.93 4.93
C LEU A 59 5.77 -15.33 3.80
N ALA A 60 6.01 -15.80 2.58
CA ALA A 60 5.31 -15.38 1.38
C ALA A 60 4.53 -16.55 0.78
N GLY A 61 3.31 -16.30 0.35
CA GLY A 61 2.44 -17.34 -0.19
C GLY A 61 1.12 -16.78 -0.74
N PRO A 62 0.29 -17.64 -1.33
CA PRO A 62 -1.02 -17.23 -1.86
C PRO A 62 -1.93 -16.82 -0.70
N LEU A 63 -2.75 -15.77 -0.91
CA LEU A 63 -3.70 -15.25 0.08
C LEU A 63 -4.64 -16.33 0.67
N PRO A 64 -5.16 -17.32 -0.10
CA PRO A 64 -5.96 -18.41 0.42
C PRO A 64 -5.22 -19.32 1.41
N GLY A 65 -3.89 -19.25 1.47
CA GLY A 65 -3.07 -19.97 2.46
C GLY A 65 -3.08 -19.35 3.86
N LEU A 66 -3.69 -18.17 4.05
CA LEU A 66 -3.81 -17.56 5.37
C LEU A 66 -4.90 -18.24 6.22
N HIS A 67 -4.71 -18.24 7.54
CA HIS A 67 -5.76 -18.67 8.48
C HIS A 67 -6.78 -17.54 8.67
N VAL A 68 -7.96 -17.66 8.08
CA VAL A 68 -9.01 -16.63 8.09
C VAL A 68 -10.08 -16.91 9.14
N TYR A 69 -10.40 -15.88 9.93
CA TYR A 69 -11.44 -15.91 10.94
C TYR A 69 -12.53 -14.89 10.59
N MET A 70 -13.72 -15.39 10.27
CA MET A 70 -14.89 -14.57 9.95
C MET A 70 -15.70 -14.34 11.22
N ARG A 71 -15.78 -13.09 11.71
CA ARG A 71 -16.64 -12.69 12.84
C ARG A 71 -17.18 -11.30 12.58
N ALA A 72 -18.51 -11.15 12.61
CA ALA A 72 -19.15 -9.85 12.38
C ALA A 72 -18.51 -8.75 13.26
N PRO A 73 -18.18 -7.57 12.70
CA PRO A 73 -18.49 -7.10 11.33
C PRO A 73 -17.39 -7.34 10.27
N GLY A 74 -16.47 -8.29 10.45
CA GLY A 74 -15.36 -8.46 9.50
C GLY A 74 -14.63 -9.80 9.48
N ALA A 75 -13.48 -9.78 8.82
CA ALA A 75 -12.56 -10.89 8.65
C ALA A 75 -11.17 -10.51 9.16
N VAL A 76 -10.49 -11.45 9.82
CA VAL A 76 -9.08 -11.32 10.20
C VAL A 76 -8.32 -12.50 9.60
N ALA A 77 -7.29 -12.23 8.80
CA ALA A 77 -6.42 -13.25 8.24
C ALA A 77 -5.06 -13.26 8.97
N ARG A 78 -4.61 -14.44 9.36
CA ARG A 78 -3.36 -14.66 10.10
C ARG A 78 -2.36 -15.48 9.30
N CYS A 79 -1.08 -15.16 9.49
CA CYS A 79 0.02 -15.92 8.93
C CYS A 79 0.01 -17.36 9.49
N PRO A 80 0.06 -18.40 8.65
CA PRO A 80 0.12 -19.78 9.14
C PRO A 80 1.47 -20.10 9.82
N GLY A 81 2.53 -19.32 9.55
CA GLY A 81 3.86 -19.54 10.14
C GLY A 81 4.09 -18.91 11.52
N CYS A 82 3.40 -17.81 11.84
CA CYS A 82 3.64 -17.07 13.10
C CYS A 82 2.40 -16.43 13.74
N GLU A 83 1.21 -16.65 13.19
CA GLU A 83 -0.09 -16.13 13.69
C GLU A 83 -0.28 -14.60 13.73
N HIS A 84 0.79 -13.82 13.55
CA HIS A 84 0.88 -12.79 12.51
C HIS A 84 -0.44 -12.21 11.96
N VAL A 85 -1.06 -11.13 12.43
CA VAL A 85 -2.25 -10.59 11.73
C VAL A 85 -1.81 -9.94 10.42
N VAL A 86 -2.07 -10.60 9.29
CA VAL A 86 -1.60 -10.17 7.96
C VAL A 86 -2.54 -9.15 7.33
N LEU A 87 -3.86 -9.39 7.40
CA LEU A 87 -4.87 -8.45 6.92
C LEU A 87 -6.14 -8.46 7.77
N ARG A 88 -6.90 -7.35 7.71
CA ARG A 88 -8.24 -7.23 8.27
C ARG A 88 -9.17 -6.61 7.23
N LEU A 89 -10.37 -7.15 7.10
CA LEU A 89 -11.39 -6.62 6.20
C LEU A 89 -12.67 -6.38 7.01
N VAL A 90 -13.18 -5.17 7.02
CA VAL A 90 -14.48 -4.82 7.60
C VAL A 90 -15.35 -4.25 6.49
N ILE A 91 -16.57 -4.76 6.33
CA ILE A 91 -17.53 -4.27 5.34
C ILE A 91 -18.79 -3.87 6.08
N GLY A 92 -19.23 -2.62 5.91
CA GLY A 92 -20.37 -2.04 6.60
C GLY A 92 -20.69 -0.65 6.09
N ASP A 93 -21.96 -0.23 6.21
CA ASP A 93 -22.43 1.11 5.84
C ASP A 93 -22.05 1.55 4.41
N GLY A 94 -22.04 0.61 3.46
CA GLY A 94 -21.67 0.86 2.06
C GLY A 94 -20.18 1.08 1.82
N THR A 95 -19.33 0.85 2.83
CA THR A 95 -17.87 1.02 2.76
C THR A 95 -17.14 -0.28 3.07
N ALA A 96 -15.90 -0.37 2.59
CA ALA A 96 -14.98 -1.45 2.94
C ALA A 96 -13.70 -0.84 3.52
N TRP A 97 -13.25 -1.37 4.66
CA TRP A 97 -11.98 -1.02 5.27
C TRP A 97 -11.05 -2.23 5.22
N LEU A 98 -9.99 -2.10 4.42
CA LEU A 98 -8.97 -3.12 4.23
C LEU A 98 -7.65 -2.67 4.88
N ASP A 99 -7.28 -3.33 5.97
CA ASP A 99 -6.00 -3.13 6.67
C ASP A 99 -4.96 -4.12 6.16
N LEU A 100 -3.84 -3.60 5.66
CA LEU A 100 -2.71 -4.38 5.15
C LEU A 100 -1.42 -4.10 5.92
N ARG A 101 -1.48 -3.50 7.11
CA ARG A 101 -0.26 -3.18 7.89
C ARG A 101 0.58 -4.41 8.27
N GLY A 102 -0.02 -5.60 8.30
CA GLY A 102 0.67 -6.87 8.52
C GLY A 102 1.25 -7.50 7.24
N THR A 103 1.16 -6.80 6.12
CA THR A 103 1.57 -7.25 4.79
C THR A 103 2.65 -6.32 4.22
N VAL A 104 3.77 -6.87 3.76
CA VAL A 104 4.84 -6.09 3.11
C VAL A 104 4.38 -5.56 1.75
N GLY A 105 3.53 -6.33 1.05
CA GLY A 105 2.92 -5.95 -0.22
C GLY A 105 2.01 -7.05 -0.74
N LEU A 106 1.12 -6.68 -1.67
CA LEU A 106 0.28 -7.60 -2.42
C LEU A 106 0.83 -7.73 -3.84
N ARG A 107 0.98 -8.97 -4.30
CA ARG A 107 1.27 -9.26 -5.70
C ARG A 107 0.05 -9.88 -6.34
N VAL A 108 -0.58 -9.17 -7.25
CA VAL A 108 -1.83 -9.58 -7.92
C VAL A 108 -1.50 -9.96 -9.37
N PRO A 109 -1.99 -11.09 -9.90
CA PRO A 109 -1.87 -11.39 -11.32
C PRO A 109 -2.73 -10.40 -12.12
N LEU A 110 -2.15 -9.78 -13.14
CA LEU A 110 -2.88 -8.95 -14.11
C LEU A 110 -3.28 -9.81 -15.31
N ALA A 111 -4.41 -9.48 -15.93
CA ALA A 111 -4.92 -10.13 -17.14
C ALA A 111 -4.27 -9.55 -18.41
#